data_AF-A0A7J5Z7U8-F1
#
_entry.id   AF-A0A7J5Z7U8-F1
#
_cell.length_a   1.000
_cell.length_b   1.000
_cell.length_c   1.000
_cell.angle_alpha   90.00
_cell.angle_beta   90.00
_cell.angle_gamma   90.00
#
_symmetry.space_group_name_H-M   'P 1'
#
loop_
_entity.id
_entity.type
_entity.pdbx_description
1 polymer ?
#
loop_
_entity_poly.entity_id
_entity_poly.type
_entity_poly.pdbx_seq_one_letter_code
_entity_poly.pdbx_strand_id
1 'polypeptide(L)'
;MDPQASRTIELAALGRPFSLGMLYDCRQDSLVPGLTLWDCDDLEKDTRERPKPSSDFEMVASESIEDKSSALEVEASLKASFLSGLVEVGGSAKYLNDSKTSKNQARVTLKYKATTKFHELSMKHLGRGNVKHPSVFNQE
;
A
#
# COMPACT_ATOMS: atom_id res chain seq x y z
N MET A 1 12.28 -25.43 7.52
CA MET A 1 10.95 -25.02 7.01
C MET A 1 10.12 -24.64 8.22
N ASP A 2 10.11 -23.37 8.61
CA ASP A 2 9.33 -22.92 9.76
C ASP A 2 7.84 -22.86 9.39
N PRO A 3 6.94 -23.49 10.16
CA PRO A 3 5.50 -23.51 9.90
C PRO A 3 4.79 -22.25 10.46
N GLN A 4 5.46 -21.09 10.45
CA GLN A 4 4.97 -19.88 11.10
C GLN A 4 4.33 -18.88 10.14
N ALA A 5 3.00 -18.99 10.10
CA ALA A 5 2.02 -17.94 9.91
C ALA A 5 1.84 -17.42 8.47
N SER A 6 0.67 -17.75 7.91
CA SER A 6 -0.05 -16.87 6.99
C SER A 6 -0.28 -15.51 7.68
N ARG A 7 0.75 -14.66 7.76
CA ARG A 7 0.66 -13.32 8.31
C ARG A 7 0.02 -12.41 7.26
N THR A 8 -1.05 -11.73 7.65
CA THR A 8 -1.57 -10.60 6.89
C THR A 8 -0.46 -9.56 6.76
N ILE A 9 -0.25 -9.04 5.55
CA ILE A 9 0.68 -7.96 5.27
C ILE A 9 -0.14 -6.68 5.16
N GLU A 10 0.23 -5.67 5.96
CA GLU A 10 -0.29 -4.30 5.85
C GLU A 10 0.85 -3.40 5.39
N LEU A 11 0.58 -2.51 4.44
CA LEU A 11 1.60 -1.67 3.81
C LEU A 11 1.00 -0.35 3.33
N ALA A 12 1.81 0.71 3.39
CA ALA A 12 1.41 2.02 2.87
C ALA A 12 1.28 1.98 1.34
N ALA A 13 0.16 2.46 0.80
CA ALA A 13 -0.09 2.48 -0.65
C ALA A 13 0.89 3.40 -1.40
N LEU A 14 1.35 4.48 -0.75
CA LEU A 14 2.30 5.45 -1.30
C LEU A 14 1.88 6.04 -2.65
N GLY A 15 0.57 6.20 -2.87
CA GLY A 15 0.01 6.72 -4.11
C GLY A 15 0.00 5.73 -5.28
N ARG A 16 0.41 4.48 -5.07
CA ARG A 16 0.26 3.40 -6.06
C ARG A 16 -1.22 3.00 -6.19
N PRO A 17 -1.70 2.66 -7.40
CA PRO A 17 -3.11 2.37 -7.63
C PRO A 17 -3.48 0.94 -7.20
N PHE A 18 -3.94 0.76 -5.98
CA PHE A 18 -4.47 -0.52 -5.50
C PHE A 18 -5.93 -0.71 -5.93
N SER A 19 -6.29 -1.94 -6.25
CA SER A 19 -7.67 -2.38 -6.45
C SER A 19 -7.90 -3.71 -5.73
N LEU A 20 -9.13 -3.96 -5.31
CA LEU A 20 -9.47 -5.22 -4.66
C LEU A 20 -9.24 -6.40 -5.61
N GLY A 21 -8.63 -7.48 -5.11
CA GLY A 21 -8.34 -8.68 -5.90
C GLY A 21 -7.06 -8.60 -6.75
N MET A 22 -6.38 -7.46 -6.76
CA MET A 22 -5.07 -7.30 -7.41
C MET A 22 -4.00 -8.12 -6.69
N LEU A 23 -3.11 -8.75 -7.47
CA LEU A 23 -1.98 -9.50 -6.94
C LEU A 23 -0.79 -8.58 -6.62
N TYR A 24 -0.02 -8.95 -5.61
CA TYR A 24 1.16 -8.21 -5.13
C TYR A 24 2.36 -9.16 -5.02
N ASP A 25 3.47 -8.86 -5.70
CA ASP A 25 4.73 -9.59 -5.52
C ASP A 25 5.49 -8.99 -4.33
N CYS A 26 5.51 -9.73 -3.22
CA CYS A 26 6.18 -9.31 -1.98
C CYS A 26 7.72 -9.28 -2.09
N ARG A 27 8.32 -9.88 -3.12
CA ARG A 27 9.78 -9.89 -3.33
C ARG A 27 10.26 -8.66 -4.08
N GLN A 28 9.40 -8.12 -4.96
CA GLN A 28 9.70 -6.94 -5.78
C GLN A 28 8.97 -5.68 -5.30
N ASP A 29 8.09 -5.80 -4.30
CA ASP A 29 7.21 -4.73 -3.83
C ASP A 29 6.39 -4.07 -4.95
N SER A 30 5.96 -4.88 -5.92
CA SER A 30 5.30 -4.44 -7.13
C SER A 30 3.86 -4.96 -7.23
N LEU A 31 2.98 -4.10 -7.74
CA LEU A 31 1.63 -4.48 -8.14
C LEU A 31 1.69 -5.28 -9.44
N VAL A 32 0.82 -6.28 -9.58
CA VAL A 32 0.63 -7.03 -10.82
C VAL A 32 -0.69 -6.57 -11.45
N PRO A 33 -0.68 -5.52 -12.27
CA PRO A 33 -1.91 -5.00 -12.87
C PRO A 33 -2.46 -5.97 -13.92
N GLY A 34 -3.79 -5.96 -14.09
CA GLY A 34 -4.47 -6.72 -15.15
C GLY A 34 -4.60 -8.22 -14.91
N LEU A 35 -4.06 -8.75 -13.80
CA LEU A 35 -4.24 -10.14 -13.38
C LEU A 35 -5.00 -10.20 -12.05
N THR A 36 -6.15 -10.89 -12.06
CA THR A 36 -6.97 -11.15 -10.88
C THR A 36 -7.38 -12.63 -10.87
N LEU A 37 -7.59 -13.18 -9.67
CA LEU A 37 -8.01 -14.58 -9.51
C LEU A 37 -9.51 -14.79 -9.73
N TRP A 38 -10.27 -13.69 -9.78
CA TRP A 38 -11.73 -13.64 -9.94
C TRP A 38 -12.11 -12.62 -11.01
N ASP A 39 -13.30 -12.79 -11.58
CA ASP A 39 -13.87 -11.83 -12.52
C ASP A 39 -14.23 -10.52 -11.80
N CYS A 40 -14.18 -9.40 -12.52
CA CYS A 40 -14.52 -8.08 -11.97
C CYS A 40 -15.92 -8.06 -11.36
N ASP A 41 -16.91 -8.67 -12.02
CA ASP A 41 -18.30 -8.72 -11.55
C ASP A 41 -18.43 -9.40 -10.18
N ASP A 42 -17.64 -10.45 -9.93
CA ASP A 42 -17.64 -11.14 -8.63
C ASP A 42 -16.96 -10.29 -7.55
N LEU A 43 -15.85 -9.62 -7.91
CA LEU A 43 -15.14 -8.73 -7.00
C LEU A 43 -16.04 -7.58 -6.54
N GLU A 44 -16.77 -6.95 -7.47
CA GLU A 44 -17.71 -5.87 -7.15
C GLU A 44 -18.84 -6.36 -6.26
N LYS A 45 -19.47 -7.50 -6.60
CA LYS A 45 -20.58 -8.08 -5.84
C LYS A 45 -20.22 -8.40 -4.39
N ASP A 46 -18.98 -8.82 -4.15
CA ASP A 46 -18.50 -9.23 -2.84
C ASP A 46 -17.66 -8.18 -2.11
N THR A 47 -17.52 -7.00 -2.69
CA THR A 47 -16.92 -5.85 -2.03
C THR A 47 -17.85 -5.35 -0.92
N ARG A 48 -17.30 -5.22 0.28
CA ARG A 48 -17.97 -4.55 1.40
C ARG A 48 -17.31 -3.21 1.64
N GLU A 49 -18.11 -2.16 1.59
CA GLU A 49 -17.71 -0.82 2.01
C GLU A 49 -18.19 -0.57 3.45
N ARG A 50 -17.32 0.01 4.28
CA ARG A 50 -17.66 0.51 5.61
C ARG A 50 -17.19 1.96 5.75
N PRO A 51 -18.05 2.91 6.14
CA PRO A 51 -17.59 4.24 6.53
C PRO A 51 -16.57 4.14 7.67
N LYS A 52 -15.42 4.80 7.51
CA LYS A 52 -14.37 4.90 8.54
C LYS A 52 -13.81 6.34 8.58
N PRO A 53 -14.66 7.34 8.89
CA PRO A 53 -14.23 8.73 8.92
C PRO A 53 -13.26 8.96 10.09
N SER A 54 -12.07 9.46 9.79
CA SER A 54 -11.11 9.94 10.78
C SER A 54 -10.27 11.06 10.18
N SER A 55 -9.97 12.10 10.95
CA SER A 55 -9.07 13.17 10.54
C SER A 55 -8.02 13.42 11.63
N ASP A 56 -6.78 13.60 11.22
CA ASP A 56 -5.67 13.90 12.10
C ASP A 56 -4.67 14.84 11.41
N PHE A 57 -3.82 15.49 12.20
CA PHE A 57 -2.75 16.32 11.68
C PHE A 57 -1.47 16.18 12.51
N GLU A 58 -0.34 16.40 11.84
CA GLU A 58 0.98 16.27 12.44
C GLU A 58 1.89 17.36 11.89
N MET A 59 2.69 17.99 12.76
CA MET A 59 3.74 18.92 12.35
C MET A 59 5.11 18.25 12.47
N VAL A 60 5.82 18.22 11.35
CA VAL A 60 7.15 17.62 11.25
C VAL A 60 8.17 18.73 11.00
N ALA A 61 9.07 18.95 11.95
CA ALA A 61 10.15 19.94 11.85
C ALA A 61 11.49 19.35 11.38
N SER A 62 11.47 18.10 10.91
CA SER A 62 12.63 17.37 10.41
C SER A 62 12.44 16.96 8.95
N GLU A 63 13.55 16.78 8.24
CA GLU A 63 13.58 16.35 6.84
C GLU A 63 14.33 15.04 6.64
N SER A 64 14.66 14.32 7.72
CA SER A 64 15.30 13.02 7.61
C SER A 64 14.37 12.03 6.90
N ILE A 65 14.92 11.10 6.12
CA ILE A 65 14.08 10.08 5.49
C ILE A 65 13.31 9.25 6.52
N GLU A 66 13.88 9.05 7.69
CA GLU A 66 13.24 8.33 8.79
C GLU A 66 12.00 9.06 9.31
N ASP A 67 12.07 10.37 9.51
CA ASP A 67 10.93 11.18 9.93
C ASP A 67 9.87 11.26 8.84
N LYS A 68 10.28 11.35 7.57
CA LYS A 68 9.35 11.35 6.42
C LYS A 68 8.62 10.01 6.28
N SER A 69 9.36 8.90 6.39
CA SER A 69 8.79 7.56 6.37
C SER A 69 7.83 7.34 7.54
N SER A 70 8.21 7.77 8.74
CA SER A 70 7.36 7.66 9.93
C SER A 70 6.07 8.47 9.79
N ALA A 71 6.17 9.71 9.28
CA ALA A 71 5.01 10.55 9.00
C ALA A 71 4.06 9.92 7.96
N LEU A 72 4.53 9.04 7.08
CA LEU A 72 3.68 8.35 6.11
C LEU A 72 3.37 6.89 6.49
N GLU A 73 3.66 6.49 7.74
CA GLU A 73 3.41 5.13 8.24
C GLU A 73 4.09 4.07 7.35
N VAL A 74 5.32 4.35 6.91
CA VAL A 74 6.11 3.47 6.05
C VAL A 74 7.00 2.56 6.90
N GLU A 75 6.65 1.29 6.92
CA GLU A 75 7.39 0.23 7.60
C GLU A 75 8.81 0.03 7.03
N ALA A 76 9.69 -0.59 7.83
CA ALA A 76 11.12 -0.71 7.52
C ALA A 76 11.40 -1.45 6.19
N SER A 77 10.66 -2.52 5.89
CA SER A 77 10.80 -3.27 4.62
C SER A 77 10.44 -2.39 3.43
N LEU A 78 9.27 -1.74 3.47
CA LEU A 78 8.81 -0.86 2.39
C LEU A 78 9.71 0.38 2.23
N LYS A 79 10.26 0.91 3.34
CA LYS A 79 11.26 1.98 3.32
C LYS A 79 12.52 1.53 2.58
N ALA A 80 13.00 0.32 2.83
CA ALA A 80 14.16 -0.23 2.13
C ALA A 80 13.88 -0.37 0.62
N SER A 81 12.69 -0.86 0.24
CA SER A 81 12.28 -0.99 -1.15
C SER A 81 12.10 0.35 -1.86
N PHE A 82 11.65 1.39 -1.15
CA PHE A 82 11.65 2.75 -1.66
C PHE A 82 13.08 3.26 -1.91
N LEU A 83 13.98 3.08 -0.94
CA LEU A 83 15.38 3.51 -1.05
C LEU A 83 16.16 2.77 -2.14
N SER A 84 15.80 1.53 -2.45
CA SER A 84 16.38 0.75 -3.55
C SER A 84 15.76 1.05 -4.91
N GLY A 85 14.71 1.88 -4.97
CA GLY A 85 14.03 2.26 -6.21
C GLY A 85 13.02 1.23 -6.72
N LEU A 86 12.67 0.21 -5.92
CA LEU A 86 11.63 -0.77 -6.28
C LEU A 86 10.22 -0.18 -6.19
N VAL A 87 10.03 0.86 -5.38
CA VAL A 87 8.73 1.51 -5.16
C VAL A 87 8.74 2.92 -5.72
N GLU A 88 7.95 3.13 -6.78
CA GLU A 88 7.61 4.47 -7.26
C GLU A 88 6.48 5.07 -6.42
N VAL A 89 6.64 6.33 -6.01
CA VAL A 89 5.69 7.04 -5.15
C VAL A 89 4.86 8.05 -5.92
N GLY A 90 3.56 8.10 -5.61
CA GLY A 90 2.58 8.99 -6.22
C GLY A 90 1.90 9.92 -5.20
N GLY A 91 1.11 10.88 -5.70
CA GLY A 91 0.28 11.74 -4.86
C GLY A 91 1.04 12.43 -3.73
N SER A 92 0.49 12.37 -2.51
CA SER A 92 1.10 12.94 -1.30
C SER A 92 2.41 12.27 -0.90
N ALA A 93 2.64 11.00 -1.28
CA ALA A 93 3.86 10.28 -0.96
C ALA A 93 5.09 10.79 -1.73
N LYS A 94 4.91 11.64 -2.75
CA LYS A 94 6.01 12.41 -3.37
C LYS A 94 6.79 13.26 -2.36
N TYR A 95 6.22 13.53 -1.19
CA TYR A 95 6.92 14.11 -0.05
C TYR A 95 8.22 13.35 0.33
N LEU A 96 8.27 12.02 0.14
CA LEU A 96 9.48 11.22 0.39
C LEU A 96 10.65 11.59 -0.52
N ASN A 97 10.35 12.06 -1.74
CA ASN A 97 11.35 12.51 -2.71
C ASN A 97 11.70 14.01 -2.56
N ASP A 98 10.88 14.77 -1.82
CA ASP A 98 11.18 16.17 -1.57
C ASP A 98 12.38 16.28 -0.63
N SER A 99 13.27 17.24 -0.88
CA SER A 99 14.45 17.45 -0.06
C SER A 99 14.78 18.94 0.04
N LYS A 100 15.44 19.34 1.11
CA LYS A 100 15.97 20.71 1.21
C LYS A 100 17.11 20.89 0.22
N THR A 101 17.10 22.01 -0.48
CA THR A 101 18.19 22.38 -1.41
C THR A 101 19.38 23.00 -0.68
N SER A 102 19.19 23.46 0.56
CA SER A 102 20.22 24.11 1.37
C SER A 102 20.12 23.72 2.85
N LYS A 103 21.28 23.66 3.51
CA LYS A 103 21.37 23.51 4.98
C LYS A 103 20.90 24.76 5.72
N ASN A 104 20.97 25.93 5.08
CA ASN A 104 20.55 27.22 5.64
C ASN A 104 19.06 27.49 5.37
N GLN A 105 18.23 26.45 5.49
CA GLN A 105 16.80 26.52 5.27
C GLN A 105 16.07 25.88 6.45
N ALA A 106 15.28 26.69 7.15
CA ALA A 106 14.26 26.19 8.07
C ALA A 106 13.05 25.71 7.27
N ARG A 107 12.49 24.56 7.66
CA ARG A 107 11.27 24.00 7.05
C ARG A 107 10.47 23.31 8.14
N VAL A 108 9.17 23.50 8.09
CA VAL A 108 8.18 22.77 8.88
C VAL A 108 7.15 22.26 7.91
N THR A 109 6.81 20.98 8.02
CA THR A 109 5.83 20.30 7.19
C THR A 109 4.58 20.03 8.01
N LEU A 110 3.42 20.44 7.50
CA LEU A 110 2.13 20.07 8.07
C LEU A 110 1.56 18.90 7.25
N LYS A 111 1.39 17.75 7.91
CA LYS A 111 0.68 16.60 7.38
C LYS A 111 -0.76 16.65 7.85
N TYR A 112 -1.69 16.50 6.91
CA TYR A 112 -3.10 16.24 7.19
C TYR A 112 -3.45 14.83 6.72
N LYS A 113 -4.05 14.02 7.60
CA LYS A 113 -4.48 12.65 7.31
C LYS A 113 -6.00 12.58 7.40
N ALA A 114 -6.64 12.09 6.34
CA ALA A 114 -8.07 11.80 6.33
C ALA A 114 -8.30 10.36 5.86
N THR A 115 -8.98 9.57 6.68
CA THR A 115 -9.55 8.27 6.30
C THR A 115 -11.05 8.46 6.15
N THR A 116 -11.64 7.93 5.09
CA THR A 116 -13.07 8.14 4.79
C THR A 116 -13.84 6.82 4.81
N LYS A 117 -13.33 5.81 4.12
CA LYS A 117 -13.99 4.53 3.87
C LYS A 117 -12.97 3.40 3.96
N PHE A 118 -13.46 2.21 4.27
CA PHE A 118 -12.73 0.97 4.23
C PHE A 118 -13.44 0.01 3.28
N HIS A 119 -12.69 -0.57 2.34
CA HIS A 119 -13.17 -1.56 1.37
C HIS A 119 -12.47 -2.88 1.60
N GLU A 120 -13.23 -3.97 1.63
CA GLU A 120 -12.71 -5.33 1.80
C GLU A 120 -13.45 -6.31 0.87
N LEU A 121 -12.78 -7.39 0.48
CA LEU A 121 -13.43 -8.52 -0.19
C LEU A 121 -13.96 -9.50 0.85
N SER A 122 -15.18 -9.98 0.63
CA SER A 122 -15.75 -11.05 1.44
C SER A 122 -14.98 -12.38 1.22
N MET A 123 -14.75 -13.15 2.28
CA MET A 123 -14.04 -14.43 2.23
C MET A 123 -14.76 -15.52 1.41
N LYS A 124 -15.97 -15.27 0.90
CA LYS A 124 -16.78 -16.27 0.18
C LYS A 124 -16.04 -16.85 -1.03
N HIS A 125 -15.15 -16.08 -1.65
CA HIS A 125 -14.40 -16.48 -2.84
C HIS A 125 -13.03 -17.12 -2.58
N LEU A 126 -12.55 -17.11 -1.32
CA LEU A 126 -11.23 -17.64 -0.95
C LEU A 126 -11.25 -19.14 -0.59
N GLY A 127 -12.42 -19.78 -0.64
CA GLY A 127 -12.57 -21.22 -0.42
C GLY A 127 -11.97 -22.06 -1.55
N ARG A 128 -11.52 -23.29 -1.22
CA ARG A 128 -11.02 -24.26 -2.21
C ARG A 128 -12.09 -24.52 -3.28
N GLY A 129 -11.79 -24.20 -4.53
CA GLY A 129 -12.71 -24.35 -5.67
C GLY A 129 -13.39 -23.05 -6.15
N ASN A 130 -13.20 -21.92 -5.44
CA ASN A 130 -13.85 -20.65 -5.78
C ASN A 130 -12.96 -19.68 -6.57
N VAL A 131 -11.72 -20.05 -6.87
CA VAL A 131 -10.81 -19.30 -7.76
C VAL A 131 -11.17 -19.58 -9.21
N LYS A 132 -11.46 -18.53 -9.99
CA LYS A 132 -11.87 -18.67 -11.40
C LYS A 132 -10.70 -18.79 -12.37
N HIS A 133 -9.60 -18.10 -12.06
CA HIS A 133 -8.40 -18.05 -12.92
C HIS A 133 -7.18 -18.69 -12.24
N PRO A 134 -7.18 -20.00 -11.95
CA PRO A 134 -6.05 -20.66 -11.28
C PRO A 134 -4.80 -20.74 -12.16
N SER A 135 -4.96 -20.59 -13.48
CA SER A 135 -3.84 -20.57 -14.44
C SER A 135 -2.89 -19.39 -14.25
N VAL A 136 -3.32 -18.31 -13.58
CA VAL A 136 -2.47 -17.16 -13.25
C VAL A 136 -1.24 -17.58 -12.43
N PHE A 137 -1.35 -18.66 -11.63
CA PHE A 137 -0.22 -19.18 -10.87
C PHE A 137 0.78 -19.99 -11.70
N ASN A 138 0.43 -20.38 -12.93
CA ASN A 138 1.25 -21.24 -13.78
C ASN A 138 1.92 -20.47 -14.94
N GLN A 139 1.75 -19.14 -14.99
CA GLN A 139 2.47 -18.30 -15.93
C GLN A 139 3.86 -17.98 -15.36
N GLU A 140 4.83 -18.84 -15.71
CA GLU A 140 6.25 -18.49 -15.76
C GLU A 140 6.69 -18.24 -17.21
#